data_AF-A0A350AFZ4-F1
#
_entry.id   AF-A0A350AFZ4-F1
#
_cell.length_a   1.000
_cell.length_b   1.000
_cell.length_c   1.000
_cell.angle_alpha   90.00
_cell.angle_beta   90.00
_cell.angle_gamma   90.00
#
_symmetry.space_group_name_H-M   'P 1'
#
loop_
_entity.id
_entity.type
_entity.pdbx_description
1 polymer ?
#
loop_
_entity_poly.entity_id
_entity_poly.type
_entity_poly.pdbx_seq_one_letter_code
_entity_poly.pdbx_strand_id
1 'polypeptide(L)' 'FYSIKVPDGPLTSRLQHIEVGDQIILRPKPVGTLVLDALLPGEHLWFLATGTGLAPFASLMRDPETYEKFEQVIMMH' A
#
# COMPACT_ATOMS: atom_id res chain seq x y z
N PHE A 1 3.40 -8.18 3.41
CA PHE A 1 2.89 -8.18 2.02
C PHE A 1 1.38 -8.36 2.07
N TYR A 2 0.62 -7.52 1.36
CA TYR A 2 -0.85 -7.62 1.29
C TYR A 2 -1.22 -8.14 -0.09
N SER A 3 -1.95 -9.24 -0.16
CA SER A 3 -2.37 -9.83 -1.42
C SER A 3 -3.71 -10.54 -1.27
N ILE A 4 -4.50 -10.47 -2.33
CA ILE A 4 -5.79 -11.15 -2.42
C ILE A 4 -5.57 -12.61 -2.83
N LYS A 5 -6.42 -13.50 -2.33
CA LYS A 5 -6.49 -14.89 -2.82
C LYS A 5 -7.66 -14.98 -3.79
N VAL A 6 -7.35 -15.20 -5.07
CA VAL A 6 -8.37 -15.35 -6.12
C VAL A 6 -8.34 -16.80 -6.57
N PRO A 7 -9.47 -17.53 -6.52
CA PRO A 7 -9.56 -18.87 -7.10
C PRO A 7 -9.08 -18.86 -8.55
N ASP A 8 -8.23 -19.83 -8.90
CA ASP A 8 -7.63 -19.98 -10.25
C ASP A 8 -6.82 -18.78 -10.77
N GLY A 9 -6.48 -17.81 -9.90
CA GLY A 9 -5.66 -16.66 -10.28
C GLY A 9 -4.22 -17.08 -10.62
N PRO A 10 -3.63 -16.63 -11.74
CA PRO A 10 -2.34 -17.16 -12.23
C PRO A 10 -1.17 -16.96 -11.26
N LEU A 11 -1.18 -15.89 -10.45
CA LEU A 11 -0.15 -15.67 -9.44
C LEU A 11 -0.62 -16.09 -8.05
N THR A 12 -1.79 -15.60 -7.64
CA THR A 12 -2.28 -15.68 -6.26
C THR A 12 -2.68 -17.10 -5.86
N SER A 13 -3.06 -17.96 -6.81
CA SER A 13 -3.30 -19.40 -6.54
C SER A 13 -2.03 -20.14 -6.09
N ARG A 14 -0.85 -19.65 -6.49
CA ARG A 14 0.45 -20.20 -6.09
C ARG A 14 0.99 -19.46 -4.87
N LEU A 15 0.95 -18.13 -4.91
CA LEU A 15 1.50 -17.26 -3.87
C LEU A 15 0.79 -17.41 -2.52
N GLN A 16 -0.46 -17.86 -2.50
CA GLN A 16 -1.18 -18.15 -1.26
C GLN A 16 -0.56 -19.28 -0.40
N HIS A 17 0.34 -20.08 -0.98
CA HIS A 17 1.02 -21.21 -0.33
C HIS A 17 2.46 -20.89 0.08
N ILE A 18 2.90 -19.63 -0.01
CA ILE A 18 4.28 -19.24 0.32
C ILE A 18 4.62 -19.47 1.80
N GLU A 19 5.81 -20.00 2.06
CA GLU A 19 6.36 -20.23 3.39
C GLU A 19 7.62 -19.41 3.68
N VAL A 20 8.04 -19.39 4.95
CA VAL A 20 9.29 -18.72 5.34
C VAL A 20 10.47 -19.47 4.74
N GLY A 21 11.31 -18.75 3.98
CA GLY A 21 12.45 -19.32 3.26
C GLY A 21 12.21 -19.43 1.76
N ASP A 22 10.96 -19.38 1.30
CA ASP A 22 10.63 -19.34 -0.12
C ASP A 22 11.09 -18.02 -0.76
N GLN A 23 11.41 -18.10 -2.05
CA GLN A 23 11.84 -16.96 -2.83
C GLN A 23 10.68 -16.38 -3.66
N ILE A 24 10.66 -15.06 -3.78
CA ILE A 24 9.78 -14.32 -4.69
C ILE A 24 10.60 -13.45 -5.62
N ILE A 25 10.05 -13.20 -6.81
CA ILE A 25 10.65 -12.26 -7.75
C ILE A 25 10.16 -10.85 -7.40
N LEU A 26 11.09 -9.93 -7.14
CA LEU A 26 10.80 -8.51 -6.92
C LEU A 26 11.53 -7.68 -7.97
N ARG A 27 10.78 -6.90 -8.74
CA ARG A 27 11.38 -5.93 -9.68
C ARG A 27 11.84 -4.69 -8.91
N PRO A 28 13.13 -4.30 -8.96
CA PRO A 28 13.68 -3.24 -8.11
C PRO A 28 13.33 -1.81 -8.54
N LYS A 29 12.46 -1.63 -9.55
CA LYS A 29 12.06 -0.30 -10.05
C LYS A 29 10.62 0.02 -9.60
N PRO A 30 10.44 0.73 -8.47
CA PRO A 30 9.11 1.12 -8.00
C PRO A 30 8.47 2.18 -8.92
N VAL A 31 7.15 2.14 -9.04
CA VAL A 31 6.32 3.11 -9.78
C VAL A 31 4.98 3.28 -9.06
N GLY A 32 4.32 4.42 -9.22
CA GLY A 32 3.00 4.69 -8.64
C GLY A 32 2.66 6.18 -8.64
N THR A 33 1.39 6.51 -8.38
CA THR A 33 0.88 7.89 -8.33
C THR A 33 0.52 8.35 -6.92
N LEU A 34 0.40 7.44 -5.96
CA LEU A 34 0.07 7.73 -4.56
C LEU A 34 1.31 8.16 -3.79
N VAL A 35 1.82 9.36 -4.12
CA VAL A 35 2.99 9.99 -3.51
C VAL A 35 2.59 11.33 -2.89
N LEU A 36 3.17 11.68 -1.72
CA LEU A 36 2.83 12.92 -1.02
C LEU A 36 3.19 14.17 -1.84
N ASP A 37 4.25 14.11 -2.64
CA ASP A 37 4.72 15.23 -3.48
C ASP A 37 3.76 15.63 -4.60
N ALA A 38 2.80 14.76 -4.94
CA ALA A 38 1.76 15.09 -5.90
C ALA A 38 0.62 15.94 -5.27
N LEU A 39 0.67 16.17 -3.96
CA LEU A 39 -0.36 16.92 -3.22
C LEU A 39 0.13 18.33 -2.93
N LEU A 40 -0.78 19.29 -3.01
CA LEU A 40 -0.56 20.63 -2.48
C LEU A 40 -0.56 20.58 -0.94
N PRO A 41 0.07 21.55 -0.26
CA PRO A 41 -0.02 21.66 1.19
C PRO A 41 -1.48 21.73 1.66
N GLY A 42 -1.77 21.12 2.81
CA GLY A 42 -3.09 21.11 3.41
C GLY A 42 -3.05 20.58 4.84
N GLU A 43 -4.13 20.81 5.59
CA GLU A 43 -4.21 20.39 7.00
C GLU A 43 -4.60 18.92 7.15
N HIS A 44 -5.52 18.44 6.30
CA HIS A 44 -6.11 17.10 6.41
C HIS A 44 -5.77 16.22 5.20
N LEU A 45 -5.19 15.05 5.47
CA LEU A 45 -4.98 14.00 4.49
C LEU A 45 -6.00 12.88 4.66
N TRP A 46 -6.76 12.59 3.61
CA TRP A 46 -7.75 11.52 3.58
C TRP A 46 -7.27 10.36 2.71
N PHE A 47 -7.13 9.20 3.33
CA PHE A 47 -6.91 7.94 2.64
C PHE A 47 -8.23 7.20 2.51
N LEU A 48 -8.72 7.05 1.27
CA LEU A 48 -9.97 6.35 0.96
C LEU A 48 -9.62 5.05 0.22
N ALA A 49 -9.87 3.91 0.86
CA ALA A 49 -9.53 2.61 0.32
C ALA A 49 -10.72 1.65 0.38
N THR A 50 -10.68 0.60 -0.45
CA THR A 50 -11.55 -0.56 -0.35
C THR A 50 -10.73 -1.83 -0.56
N GLY A 51 -11.07 -2.93 0.13
CA GLY A 51 -10.42 -4.23 -0.07
C GLY A 51 -8.89 -4.18 0.12
N THR A 52 -8.11 -4.75 -0.79
CA THR A 52 -6.64 -4.69 -0.70
C THR A 52 -6.05 -3.31 -1.06
N GLY A 53 -6.87 -2.33 -1.45
CA GLY A 53 -6.47 -0.94 -1.70
C GLY A 53 -5.89 -0.20 -0.49
N LEU A 54 -6.00 -0.78 0.71
CA LEU A 54 -5.32 -0.32 1.92
C LEU A 54 -3.79 -0.42 1.83
N ALA A 55 -3.26 -1.34 1.01
CA ALA A 55 -1.83 -1.67 0.96
C ALA A 55 -0.89 -0.46 0.79
N PRO A 56 -1.10 0.49 -0.14
CA PRO A 56 -0.26 1.69 -0.25
C PRO A 56 -0.37 2.60 0.98
N PHE A 57 -1.58 2.78 1.53
CA PHE A 57 -1.78 3.64 2.70
C PHE A 57 -1.20 3.05 3.98
N ALA A 58 -1.13 1.71 4.10
CA ALA A 58 -0.39 1.07 5.18
C ALA A 58 1.11 1.42 5.14
N SER A 59 1.67 1.78 3.98
CA SER A 59 3.03 2.33 3.89
C SER A 59 3.06 3.78 4.37
N LEU A 60 2.19 4.64 3.81
CA LEU A 60 2.17 6.07 4.09
C LEU A 60 1.84 6.39 5.56
N MET A 61 0.91 5.67 6.20
CA MET A 61 0.61 5.81 7.64
C MET A 61 1.78 5.47 8.57
N ARG A 62 2.86 4.87 8.06
CA ARG A 62 4.09 4.60 8.84
C ARG A 62 5.25 5.52 8.44
N ASP A 63 5.02 6.43 7.50
CA ASP A 63 6.00 7.40 7.05
C ASP A 63 5.88 8.67 7.92
N PRO A 64 6.94 9.05 8.66
CA PRO A 64 6.94 10.29 9.46
C PRO A 64 6.61 11.54 8.65
N GLU A 65 7.05 11.60 7.38
CA GLU A 65 6.81 12.75 6.50
C GLU A 65 5.30 13.04 6.32
N THR A 66 4.47 11.99 6.36
CA THR A 66 3.01 12.12 6.29
C THR A 66 2.46 12.98 7.43
N TYR A 67 3.01 12.83 8.64
CA TYR A 67 2.56 13.56 9.83
C TYR A 67 3.30 14.89 10.03
N GLU A 68 4.39 15.11 9.31
CA GLU A 68 5.03 16.43 9.21
C GLU A 68 4.29 17.35 8.24
N LYS A 69 3.78 16.80 7.12
CA LYS A 69 3.09 17.56 6.07
C LYS A 69 1.63 17.85 6.39
N PHE A 70 0.97 17.04 7.22
CA PHE A 70 -0.46 17.12 7.50
C PHE A 70 -0.73 17.00 9.00
N GLU A 71 -1.61 17.85 9.54
CA GLU A 71 -1.97 17.87 10.96
C GLU A 71 -2.84 16.67 11.33
N GLN A 72 -3.73 16.27 10.42
CA GLN A 72 -4.63 15.13 10.62
C GLN A 72 -4.59 14.19 9.43
N VAL A 73 -4.43 12.89 9.72
CA VAL A 73 -4.48 11.80 8.74
C VAL A 73 -5.68 10.92 9.06
N ILE A 74 -6.60 10.78 8.11
CA ILE A 74 -7.82 10.00 8.26
C ILE A 74 -7.77 8.81 7.29
N MET A 75 -7.92 7.60 7.83
CA MET A 75 -7.98 6.36 7.05
C MET A 75 -9.42 5.84 7.03
N MET A 76 -9.99 5.70 5.84
CA MET A 76 -11.30 5.08 5.59
C MET A 76 -11.11 3.84 4.72
N HIS A 77 -11.51 2.68 5.23
CA HIS A 77 -11.31 1.38 4.58
C HIS A 77 -12.54 0.50 4.68
#